data_AF-A0A534ZYL2-F1
#
_entry.id   AF-A0A534ZYL2-F1
#
_cell.length_a   1.000
_cell.length_b   1.000
_cell.length_c   1.000
_cell.angle_alpha   90.00
_cell.angle_beta   90.00
_cell.angle_gamma   90.00
#
_symmetry.space_group_name_H-M   'P 1'
#
loop_
_entity.id
_entity.type
_entity.pdbx_description
1 polymer ?
#
loop_
_entity_poly.entity_id
_entity_poly.type
_entity_poly.pdbx_seq_one_letter_code
_entity_poly.pdbx_strand_id
1 'polypeptide(L)'
;MKKTRLILGPLVLALIASFGLPKMSAFAKHRMGMADMIGAAKTSADHEKLAAHYEQEAKAARAKAEEHKMMADAYRKGGGPLIEKLHFDQHCDALSKSYTSMADDFEALAKAEREAAKQANK
;
A
#
# COMPACT_ATOMS: atom_id res chain seq x y z
N MET A 1 9.49 -29.44 -57.60
CA MET A 1 10.85 -29.45 -57.01
C MET A 1 11.73 -28.44 -57.74
N LYS A 2 12.08 -27.31 -57.10
CA LYS A 2 13.03 -26.28 -57.59
C LYS A 2 13.07 -25.16 -56.53
N LYS A 3 14.16 -24.49 -56.18
CA LYS A 3 15.61 -24.64 -56.31
C LYS A 3 16.16 -23.56 -55.35
N THR A 4 17.22 -23.87 -54.61
CA THR A 4 17.95 -22.99 -53.70
C THR A 4 18.42 -21.70 -54.37
N ARG A 5 18.43 -20.57 -53.64
CA ARG A 5 19.27 -19.41 -53.96
C ARG A 5 19.86 -18.81 -52.69
N LEU A 6 21.18 -18.81 -52.64
CA LEU A 6 22.03 -18.22 -51.60
C LEU A 6 23.16 -17.50 -52.36
N ILE A 7 23.23 -16.16 -52.27
CA ILE A 7 24.41 -15.29 -52.55
C ILE A 7 24.15 -13.96 -51.76
N LEU A 8 24.82 -13.68 -50.64
CA LEU A 8 26.07 -12.88 -50.47
C LEU A 8 25.92 -11.41 -50.94
N GLY A 9 25.63 -10.41 -50.10
CA GLY A 9 26.51 -9.63 -49.19
C GLY A 9 26.43 -8.13 -49.57
N PRO A 10 27.13 -7.15 -48.93
CA PRO A 10 27.63 -6.99 -47.56
C PRO A 10 27.22 -5.61 -46.94
N LEU A 11 27.88 -5.21 -45.83
CA LEU A 11 28.09 -3.83 -45.32
C LEU A 11 27.13 -3.21 -44.26
N VAL A 12 27.68 -3.09 -43.05
CA VAL A 12 27.59 -1.97 -42.08
C VAL A 12 26.21 -1.66 -41.46
N LEU A 13 26.05 -1.97 -40.18
CA LEU A 13 26.22 -0.96 -39.12
C LEU A 13 26.19 -1.65 -37.75
N ALA A 14 27.32 -1.58 -37.04
CA ALA A 14 27.36 -1.80 -35.62
C ALA A 14 26.47 -0.73 -34.96
N LEU A 15 25.32 -1.15 -34.43
CA LEU A 15 24.51 -0.34 -33.51
C LEU A 15 24.45 -1.12 -32.21
N ILE A 16 25.48 -0.85 -31.40
CA ILE A 16 25.49 -1.10 -29.96
C ILE A 16 24.37 -0.23 -29.37
N ALA A 17 23.15 -0.75 -29.42
CA ALA A 17 22.06 -0.22 -28.60
C ALA A 17 22.34 -0.68 -27.18
N SER A 18 23.13 0.12 -26.48
CA SER A 18 23.18 0.18 -25.03
C SER A 18 21.75 0.46 -24.54
N PHE A 19 20.92 -0.59 -24.48
CA PHE A 19 19.67 -0.54 -23.76
C PHE A 19 20.04 -0.28 -22.32
N GLY A 20 19.80 0.96 -21.90
CA GLY A 20 20.00 1.40 -20.54
C GLY A 20 19.29 0.41 -19.63
N LEU A 21 20.09 -0.36 -18.90
CA LEU A 21 19.60 -1.01 -17.69
C LEU A 21 18.90 0.09 -16.90
N PRO A 22 17.60 -0.04 -16.58
CA PRO A 22 17.03 0.85 -15.59
C PRO A 22 17.93 0.68 -14.37
N LYS A 23 18.59 1.76 -13.95
CA LYS A 23 19.06 1.86 -12.58
C LYS A 23 17.80 1.86 -11.74
N MET A 24 17.23 0.68 -11.50
CA MET A 24 16.41 0.42 -10.34
C MET A 24 17.36 0.61 -9.17
N SER A 25 17.60 1.87 -8.82
CA SER A 25 17.90 2.22 -7.44
C SER A 25 16.61 1.94 -6.69
N ALA A 26 16.34 0.65 -6.49
CA ALA A 26 15.66 0.17 -5.31
C ALA A 26 16.63 0.43 -4.16
N PHE A 27 16.85 1.70 -3.84
CA PHE A 27 16.92 2.10 -2.45
C PHE A 27 15.52 1.79 -1.91
N ALA A 28 15.25 0.50 -1.70
CA ALA A 28 14.31 0.09 -0.69
C ALA A 28 14.88 0.67 0.59
N LYS A 29 14.53 1.93 0.89
CA LYS A 29 14.70 2.49 2.23
C LYS A 29 14.12 1.41 3.12
N HIS A 30 14.99 0.77 3.90
CA HIS A 30 14.56 -0.20 4.89
C HIS A 30 13.56 0.53 5.78
N ARG A 31 12.26 0.28 5.54
CA ARG A 31 11.21 0.82 6.39
C ARG A 31 11.30 -0.01 7.65
N MET A 32 11.69 0.63 8.75
CA MET A 32 11.65 -0.01 10.06
C MET A 32 10.23 -0.54 10.28
N GLY A 33 10.12 -1.75 10.84
CA GLY A 33 8.83 -2.28 11.22
C GLY A 33 8.20 -1.44 12.34
N MET A 34 6.88 -1.52 12.50
CA MET A 34 6.18 -0.86 13.62
C MET A 34 6.80 -1.21 14.98
N ALA A 35 7.16 -2.49 15.18
CA ALA A 35 7.79 -2.95 16.41
C ALA A 35 9.13 -2.22 16.69
N ASP A 36 9.95 -2.03 15.66
CA ASP A 36 11.23 -1.32 15.80
C ASP A 36 11.01 0.17 16.09
N MET A 37 10.02 0.80 15.45
CA MET A 37 9.68 2.21 15.71
C MET A 37 9.21 2.41 17.15
N ILE A 38 8.39 1.50 17.68
CA ILE A 38 7.94 1.52 19.08
C ILE A 38 9.15 1.41 20.02
N GLY A 39 10.06 0.45 19.78
CA GLY A 39 11.26 0.29 20.61
C GLY A 39 12.26 1.45 20.52
N ALA A 40 12.26 2.17 19.40
CA ALA A 40 13.13 3.31 19.17
C ALA A 40 12.56 4.65 19.68
N ALA A 41 11.26 4.73 19.97
CA ALA A 41 10.61 5.95 20.43
C ALA A 41 11.03 6.31 21.86
N LYS A 42 11.98 7.24 22.00
CA LYS A 42 12.56 7.65 23.29
C LYS A 42 12.56 9.16 23.49
N THR A 43 12.73 9.91 22.41
CA THR A 43 12.71 11.37 22.44
C THR A 43 11.37 11.89 21.99
N SER A 44 11.10 13.16 22.29
CA SER A 44 9.90 13.83 21.78
C SER A 44 9.75 13.73 20.26
N ALA A 45 10.84 13.93 19.52
CA ALA A 45 10.85 13.83 18.07
C ALA A 45 10.55 12.39 17.57
N ASP A 46 11.00 11.37 18.29
CA ASP A 46 10.71 9.98 17.92
C ASP A 46 9.22 9.65 18.12
N HIS A 47 8.65 10.09 19.25
CA HIS A 47 7.22 9.93 19.53
C HIS A 47 6.35 10.70 18.52
N GLU A 48 6.74 11.91 18.12
CA GLU A 48 6.05 12.65 17.05
C GLU A 48 6.10 11.92 15.71
N LYS A 49 7.25 11.31 15.38
CA LYS A 49 7.39 10.51 14.16
C LYS A 49 6.52 9.26 14.19
N LEU A 50 6.44 8.58 15.33
CA LEU A 50 5.57 7.42 15.50
C LEU A 50 4.08 7.81 15.43
N ALA A 51 3.70 8.93 16.04
CA ALA A 51 2.36 9.50 15.91
C ALA A 51 1.98 9.75 14.45
N ALA A 52 2.86 10.39 13.69
CA ALA A 52 2.64 10.65 12.26
C ALA A 52 2.51 9.36 11.43
N HIS A 53 3.19 8.27 11.83
CA HIS A 53 3.02 6.98 11.19
C HIS A 53 1.62 6.39 11.48
N TYR A 54 1.17 6.40 12.73
CA TYR A 54 -0.18 5.96 13.08
C TYR A 54 -1.27 6.76 12.35
N GLU A 55 -1.08 8.07 12.14
CA GLU A 55 -2.02 8.86 11.33
C GLU A 55 -2.08 8.44 9.86
N GLN A 56 -0.95 7.98 9.29
CA GLN A 56 -0.93 7.45 7.93
C GLN A 56 -1.70 6.12 7.87
N GLU A 57 -1.50 5.24 8.85
CA GLU A 57 -2.25 3.99 8.98
C GLU A 57 -3.75 4.23 9.17
N ALA A 58 -4.13 5.21 10.00
CA ALA A 58 -5.52 5.61 10.17
C ALA A 58 -6.16 6.06 8.85
N LYS A 59 -5.48 6.94 8.09
CA LYS A 59 -5.96 7.40 6.78
C LYS A 59 -6.09 6.25 5.79
N ALA A 60 -5.13 5.33 5.76
CA ALA A 60 -5.18 4.15 4.90
C ALA A 60 -6.35 3.23 5.27
N ALA A 61 -6.60 3.01 6.56
CA ALA A 61 -7.72 2.24 7.05
C ALA A 61 -9.07 2.91 6.71
N ARG A 62 -9.21 4.24 6.86
CA ARG A 62 -10.41 4.97 6.40
C ARG A 62 -10.66 4.81 4.90
N ALA A 63 -9.60 4.90 4.09
CA ALA A 63 -9.71 4.71 2.65
C ALA A 63 -10.20 3.29 2.31
N LYS A 64 -9.68 2.27 3.00
CA LYS A 64 -10.15 0.88 2.86
C LYS A 64 -11.59 0.69 3.32
N ALA A 65 -12.00 1.37 4.39
CA ALA A 65 -13.38 1.33 4.85
C ALA A 65 -14.36 1.85 3.79
N GLU A 66 -14.02 2.98 3.14
CA GLU A 66 -14.86 3.56 2.07
C GLU A 66 -14.83 2.70 0.80
N GLU A 67 -13.67 2.15 0.43
CA GLU A 67 -13.55 1.19 -0.68
C GLU A 67 -14.51 0.01 -0.51
N HIS A 68 -14.51 -0.61 0.68
CA HIS A 68 -15.40 -1.74 0.97
C HIS A 68 -16.87 -1.34 1.02
N LYS A 69 -17.20 -0.13 1.48
CA LYS A 69 -18.57 0.40 1.42
C LYS A 69 -19.05 0.54 -0.03
N MET A 70 -18.20 1.06 -0.92
CA MET A 70 -18.51 1.14 -2.35
C MET A 70 -18.67 -0.25 -2.99
N MET A 71 -17.85 -1.23 -2.59
CA MET A 71 -17.99 -2.62 -3.03
C MET A 71 -19.31 -3.24 -2.58
N ALA A 72 -19.71 -3.03 -1.33
CA ALA A 72 -20.98 -3.50 -0.80
C ALA A 72 -22.15 -2.96 -1.63
N ASP A 73 -22.12 -1.66 -1.97
CA ASP A 73 -23.12 -1.04 -2.84
C ASP A 73 -23.12 -1.62 -4.26
N ALA A 74 -21.95 -1.94 -4.82
CA ALA A 74 -21.85 -2.58 -6.13
C ALA A 74 -22.48 -3.98 -6.12
N TYR A 75 -22.20 -4.79 -5.09
CA TYR A 75 -22.81 -6.11 -4.95
C TYR A 75 -24.33 -6.04 -4.78
N ARG A 76 -24.84 -5.10 -3.96
CA ARG A 76 -26.28 -4.86 -3.81
C ARG A 76 -26.96 -4.49 -5.12
N LYS A 77 -26.31 -3.67 -5.96
CA LYS A 77 -26.88 -3.18 -7.23
C LYS A 77 -26.78 -4.16 -8.39
N GLY A 78 -25.72 -4.97 -8.43
CA GLY A 78 -25.35 -5.74 -9.63
C GLY A 78 -24.94 -7.19 -9.42
N GLY A 79 -24.97 -7.72 -8.19
CA GLY A 79 -24.44 -9.05 -7.87
C GLY A 79 -25.25 -10.24 -8.41
N GLY A 80 -26.56 -10.06 -8.63
CA GLY A 80 -27.45 -11.16 -9.01
C GLY A 80 -27.63 -12.24 -7.93
N PRO A 81 -28.43 -13.28 -8.18
CA PRO A 81 -28.93 -14.18 -7.13
C PRO A 81 -27.86 -14.99 -6.40
N LEU A 82 -26.78 -15.39 -7.10
CA LEU A 82 -25.70 -16.17 -6.49
C LEU A 82 -24.92 -15.34 -5.47
N ILE A 83 -24.59 -14.10 -5.82
CA ILE A 83 -23.84 -13.19 -4.95
C ILE A 83 -24.68 -12.79 -3.73
N GLU A 84 -25.98 -12.57 -3.93
CA GLU A 84 -26.93 -12.31 -2.84
C GLU A 84 -26.98 -13.49 -1.86
N LYS A 85 -27.09 -14.74 -2.37
CA LYS A 85 -27.08 -15.96 -1.55
C LYS A 85 -25.79 -16.14 -0.75
N LEU A 86 -24.68 -15.64 -1.26
CA LEU A 86 -23.37 -15.70 -0.60
C LEU A 86 -23.07 -14.47 0.27
N HIS A 87 -23.98 -13.50 0.34
CA HIS A 87 -23.89 -12.33 1.23
C HIS A 87 -22.60 -11.51 1.07
N PHE A 88 -22.11 -11.34 -0.17
CA PHE A 88 -20.85 -10.61 -0.43
C PHE A 88 -20.92 -9.14 0.01
N ASP A 89 -22.09 -8.53 -0.09
CA ASP A 89 -22.36 -7.19 0.42
C ASP A 89 -22.19 -7.12 1.94
N GLN A 90 -22.70 -8.10 2.68
CA GLN A 90 -22.56 -8.17 4.14
C GLN A 90 -21.11 -8.39 4.56
N HIS A 91 -20.35 -9.19 3.81
CA HIS A 91 -18.90 -9.32 4.01
C HIS A 91 -18.18 -7.99 3.83
N CYS A 92 -18.54 -7.22 2.79
CA CYS A 92 -17.96 -5.90 2.56
C CYS A 92 -18.38 -4.88 3.64
N ASP A 93 -19.63 -4.90 4.09
CA ASP A 93 -20.08 -4.06 5.21
C ASP A 93 -19.33 -4.39 6.50
N ALA A 94 -19.05 -5.67 6.77
CA ALA A 94 -18.23 -6.09 7.91
C ALA A 94 -16.79 -5.58 7.80
N LEU A 95 -16.16 -5.71 6.62
CA LEU A 95 -14.82 -5.18 6.38
C LEU A 95 -14.77 -3.65 6.53
N SER A 96 -15.77 -2.94 6.01
CA SER A 96 -15.88 -1.48 6.16
C SER A 96 -15.91 -1.06 7.64
N LYS A 97 -16.71 -1.76 8.46
CA LYS A 97 -16.78 -1.52 9.91
C LYS A 97 -15.45 -1.84 10.60
N SER A 98 -14.82 -2.97 10.28
CA SER A 98 -13.53 -3.35 10.87
C SER A 98 -12.44 -2.32 10.56
N TYR A 99 -12.32 -1.88 9.30
CA TYR A 99 -11.36 -0.85 8.93
C TYR A 99 -11.68 0.52 9.56
N THR A 100 -12.96 0.83 9.77
CA THR A 100 -13.36 2.03 10.51
C THR A 100 -12.85 1.97 11.96
N SER A 101 -13.07 0.84 12.65
CA SER A 101 -12.56 0.64 14.01
C SER A 101 -11.03 0.68 14.07
N MET A 102 -10.35 0.07 13.09
CA MET A 102 -8.88 0.13 13.02
C MET A 102 -8.38 1.57 12.86
N ALA A 103 -9.07 2.38 12.05
CA ALA A 103 -8.71 3.79 11.90
C ALA A 103 -8.89 4.56 13.22
N ASP A 104 -9.97 4.30 13.97
CA ASP A 104 -10.20 4.89 15.29
C ASP A 104 -9.07 4.52 16.27
N ASP A 105 -8.66 3.25 16.30
CA ASP A 105 -7.57 2.76 17.14
C ASP A 105 -6.23 3.40 16.77
N PHE A 106 -5.93 3.52 15.47
CA PHE A 106 -4.73 4.21 15.01
C PHE A 106 -4.74 5.71 15.34
N GLU A 107 -5.87 6.39 15.23
CA GLU A 107 -6.02 7.80 15.66
C GLU A 107 -5.79 7.94 17.17
N ALA A 108 -6.30 7.00 17.97
CA ALA A 108 -6.07 6.96 19.42
C ALA A 108 -4.59 6.76 19.76
N LEU A 109 -3.90 5.84 19.08
CA LEU A 109 -2.46 5.62 19.24
C LEU A 109 -1.65 6.86 18.84
N ALA A 110 -1.98 7.49 17.72
CA ALA A 110 -1.33 8.73 17.29
C ALA A 110 -1.47 9.83 18.34
N LYS A 111 -2.66 9.97 18.95
CA LYS A 111 -2.88 10.92 20.04
C LYS A 111 -2.05 10.58 21.28
N ALA A 112 -1.99 9.31 21.68
CA ALA A 112 -1.20 8.87 22.82
C ALA A 112 0.30 9.15 22.63
N GLU A 113 0.84 8.88 21.45
CA GLU A 113 2.23 9.19 21.10
C GLU A 113 2.52 10.69 21.14
N ARG A 114 1.58 11.55 20.72
CA ARG A 114 1.74 13.01 20.90
C ARG A 114 1.75 13.45 22.35
N GLU A 115 0.98 12.81 23.22
CA GLU A 115 1.05 13.08 24.66
C GLU A 115 2.37 12.59 25.26
N ALA A 116 2.89 11.44 24.80
CA ALA A 116 4.22 10.97 25.18
C ALA A 116 5.32 11.94 24.73
N ALA A 117 5.22 12.47 23.50
CA ALA A 117 6.15 13.48 22.98
C ALA A 117 6.22 14.74 23.86
N LYS A 118 5.09 15.22 24.40
CA LYS A 118 5.04 16.37 25.32
C LYS A 118 5.70 16.05 26.66
N GLN A 119 5.59 14.81 27.13
CA GLN A 119 6.16 14.37 28.40
C GLN A 119 7.67 14.13 28.30
N ALA A 120 8.17 13.67 27.15
CA ALA A 120 9.60 13.47 26.90
C ALA A 120 10.41 14.78 26.79
N ASN A 121 9.74 15.94 26.69
CA ASN A 121 10.36 17.28 26.71
C ASN A 121 10.34 17.94 28.10
N LYS A 122 9.80 17.28 29.13
CA LYS A 122 9.81 17.76 30.52
C LYS A 122 10.98 17.15 31.28
#